data_AF-A0A956J0Z4-F1
#
_entry.id   AF-A0A956J0Z4-F1
#
_cell.length_a   1.000
_cell.length_b   1.000
_cell.length_c   1.000
_cell.angle_alpha   90.00
_cell.angle_beta   90.00
_cell.angle_gamma   90.00
#
_symmetry.space_group_name_H-M   'P 1'
#
loop_
_entity.id
_entity.type
_entity.pdbx_description
1 polymer ?
#
loop_
_entity_poly.entity_id
_entity_poly.type
_entity_poly.pdbx_seq_one_letter_code
_entity_poly.pdbx_strand_id
1 'polypeptide(L)'
;MSRGNEAAAQDPVKELKLRAKFLHRAVMRSDPAAVKRLRALPELRRADDAAIVAQGGELRRKHCLAVVARECGFPSWEHALRALSGDVEIFEHGTLLYSSSGVLNHWFTSYAEAHAAWADARRDGVAYLFAYKRDYFVTGVAFVESLGLDPDDPDWQALGWNWVKPANVEARARLFYKRLLAIRAVAAA
;
A
#
# COMPACT_ATOMS: atom_id res chain seq x y z
N MET A 1 30.37 8.24 0.47
CA MET A 1 29.80 6.96 0.93
C MET A 1 28.28 7.06 1.02
N SER A 2 27.59 7.46 -0.05
CA SER A 2 26.30 8.15 0.11
C SER A 2 25.32 7.80 -1.01
N ARG A 3 24.03 7.67 -0.66
CA ARG A 3 22.84 7.25 -1.43
C ARG A 3 22.55 5.75 -1.56
N GLY A 4 23.55 4.87 -1.63
CA GLY A 4 23.31 3.41 -1.76
C GLY A 4 22.72 2.73 -0.52
N ASN A 5 22.99 3.25 0.68
CA ASN A 5 22.62 2.59 1.95
C ASN A 5 21.21 2.98 2.46
N GLU A 6 20.73 4.20 2.16
CA GLU A 6 19.38 4.64 2.57
C GLU A 6 18.25 4.00 1.74
N ALA A 7 18.48 3.78 0.44
CA ALA A 7 17.50 3.09 -0.40
C ALA A 7 17.26 1.64 0.05
N ALA A 8 18.27 0.98 0.63
CA ALA A 8 18.13 -0.36 1.20
C ALA A 8 17.34 -0.40 2.52
N ALA A 9 17.25 0.74 3.22
CA ALA A 9 16.54 0.89 4.50
C ALA A 9 15.03 1.16 4.33
N GLN A 10 14.62 1.76 3.20
CA GLN A 10 13.23 2.13 2.91
C GLN A 10 12.60 1.21 1.85
N ASP A 11 12.72 -0.11 2.06
CA ASP A 11 12.22 -1.13 1.14
C ASP A 11 10.82 -1.61 1.59
N PRO A 12 9.74 -1.27 0.84
CA PRO A 12 8.38 -1.64 1.22
C PRO A 12 8.12 -3.16 1.18
N VAL A 13 8.83 -3.91 0.32
CA VAL A 13 8.70 -5.37 0.25
C VAL A 13 9.31 -6.01 1.50
N LYS A 14 10.48 -5.54 1.94
CA LYS A 14 11.10 -5.98 3.21
C LYS A 14 10.19 -5.67 4.40
N GLU A 15 9.55 -4.51 4.42
CA GLU A 15 8.59 -4.13 5.47
C GLU A 15 7.42 -5.11 5.58
N LEU A 16 6.76 -5.46 4.46
CA LEU A 16 5.69 -6.47 4.47
C LEU A 16 6.19 -7.85 4.93
N LYS A 17 7.38 -8.26 4.48
CA LYS A 17 8.01 -9.53 4.92
C LYS A 17 8.30 -9.55 6.41
N LEU A 18 8.66 -8.40 7.00
CA LEU A 18 8.89 -8.24 8.42
C LEU A 18 7.58 -8.34 9.21
N ARG A 19 6.53 -7.63 8.78
CA ARG A 19 5.17 -7.72 9.36
C ARG A 19 4.66 -9.16 9.36
N ALA A 20 4.79 -9.86 8.25
CA ALA A 20 4.37 -11.26 8.14
C ALA A 20 5.18 -12.19 9.07
N LYS A 21 6.47 -11.91 9.29
CA LYS A 21 7.29 -12.67 10.25
C LYS A 21 6.80 -12.47 11.68
N PHE A 22 6.45 -11.24 12.07
CA PHE A 22 5.90 -10.96 13.40
C PHE A 22 4.51 -11.56 13.58
N LEU A 23 3.62 -11.42 12.59
CA LEU A 23 2.31 -12.05 12.60
C LEU A 23 2.43 -13.57 12.77
N HIS A 24 3.30 -14.23 11.99
CA HIS A 24 3.52 -15.66 12.09
C HIS A 24 3.97 -16.08 13.50
N ARG A 25 4.92 -15.36 14.11
CA ARG A 25 5.35 -15.63 15.48
C ARG A 25 4.23 -15.44 16.51
N ALA A 26 3.36 -14.46 16.32
CA ALA A 26 2.21 -14.24 17.20
C ALA A 26 1.16 -15.35 17.06
N VAL A 27 0.85 -15.78 15.83
CA VAL A 27 -0.02 -16.94 15.56
C VAL A 27 0.52 -18.22 16.19
N MET A 28 1.83 -18.47 16.10
CA MET A 28 2.46 -19.65 16.73
C MET A 28 2.38 -19.65 18.27
N ARG A 29 2.08 -18.50 18.88
CA ARG A 29 1.83 -18.36 20.33
C ARG A 29 0.34 -18.30 20.65
N SER A 30 -0.52 -18.58 19.68
CA SER A 30 -1.98 -18.47 19.79
C SER A 30 -2.46 -17.11 20.28
N ASP A 31 -1.76 -16.03 19.90
CA ASP A 31 -2.18 -14.67 20.23
C ASP A 31 -3.56 -14.38 19.62
N PRO A 32 -4.59 -14.04 20.41
CA PRO A 32 -5.97 -13.90 19.92
C PRO A 32 -6.12 -12.84 18.82
N ALA A 33 -5.40 -11.72 18.93
CA ALA A 33 -5.45 -10.64 17.95
C ALA A 33 -4.82 -11.08 16.61
N ALA A 34 -3.68 -11.78 16.66
CA ALA A 34 -3.03 -12.34 15.49
C ALA A 34 -3.87 -13.44 14.80
N VAL A 35 -4.51 -14.31 15.58
CA VAL A 35 -5.43 -15.35 15.06
C VAL A 35 -6.61 -14.70 14.34
N LYS A 36 -7.21 -13.66 14.93
CA LYS A 36 -8.33 -12.94 14.30
C LYS A 36 -7.97 -12.35 12.94
N ARG A 37 -6.74 -11.84 12.78
CA ARG A 37 -6.24 -11.28 11.49
C ARG A 37 -6.19 -12.31 10.37
N LEU A 38 -6.06 -13.60 10.67
CA LEU A 38 -6.04 -14.67 9.65
C LEU A 38 -7.35 -14.75 8.87
N ARG A 39 -8.46 -14.24 9.41
CA ARG A 39 -9.75 -14.14 8.70
C ARG A 39 -9.74 -13.19 7.49
N ALA A 40 -8.67 -12.41 7.30
CA ALA A 40 -8.43 -11.69 6.05
C ALA A 40 -8.28 -12.63 4.85
N LEU A 41 -7.90 -13.90 5.08
CA LEU A 41 -7.85 -14.93 4.06
C LEU A 41 -9.27 -15.45 3.74
N PRO A 42 -9.70 -15.49 2.46
CA PRO A 42 -11.01 -16.00 2.07
C PRO A 42 -11.35 -17.39 2.64
N GLU A 43 -10.37 -18.28 2.66
CA GLU A 43 -10.48 -19.66 3.16
C GLU A 43 -10.68 -19.76 4.68
N LEU A 44 -10.23 -18.76 5.45
CA LEU A 44 -10.36 -18.71 6.92
C LEU A 44 -11.40 -17.70 7.40
N ARG A 45 -12.06 -16.98 6.48
CA ARG A 45 -12.98 -15.87 6.80
C ARG A 45 -14.11 -16.28 7.75
N ARG A 46 -14.62 -17.50 7.60
CA ARG A 46 -15.75 -18.04 8.39
C ARG A 46 -15.31 -18.96 9.54
N ALA A 47 -14.01 -19.20 9.70
CA ALA A 47 -13.50 -20.04 10.77
C ALA A 47 -13.53 -19.30 12.11
N ASP A 48 -13.86 -20.02 13.19
CA ASP A 48 -13.71 -19.51 14.55
C ASP A 48 -12.24 -19.56 15.00
N ASP A 49 -11.92 -18.91 16.12
CA ASP A 49 -10.54 -18.81 16.60
C ASP A 49 -9.97 -20.19 16.99
N ALA A 50 -10.80 -21.07 17.56
CA ALA A 50 -10.39 -22.39 18.00
C ALA A 50 -9.99 -23.29 16.81
N ALA A 51 -10.77 -23.26 15.73
CA ALA A 51 -10.48 -23.98 14.49
C ALA A 51 -9.19 -23.48 13.83
N ILE A 52 -8.97 -22.16 13.81
CA ILE A 52 -7.74 -21.57 13.26
C ILE A 52 -6.51 -21.96 14.10
N VAL A 53 -6.64 -21.94 15.44
CA VAL A 53 -5.56 -22.37 16.35
C VAL A 53 -5.27 -23.87 16.20
N ALA A 54 -6.31 -24.70 16.07
CA ALA A 54 -6.14 -26.14 15.84
C ALA A 54 -5.40 -26.45 14.53
N GLN A 55 -5.58 -25.61 13.50
CA GLN A 55 -4.83 -25.66 12.24
C GLN A 55 -3.42 -25.03 12.33
N GLY A 56 -3.02 -24.52 13.51
CA GLY A 56 -1.80 -23.74 13.71
C GLY A 56 -0.52 -24.40 13.17
N GLY A 57 -0.41 -25.74 13.24
CA GLY A 57 0.73 -26.48 12.69
C GLY A 57 0.86 -26.42 11.16
N GLU A 58 -0.25 -26.16 10.45
CA GLU A 58 -0.27 -26.02 8.99
C GLU A 58 -0.11 -24.56 8.53
N LEU A 59 -0.25 -23.60 9.44
CA LEU A 59 -0.15 -22.17 9.15
C LEU A 59 1.30 -21.76 8.90
N ARG A 60 1.69 -21.70 7.63
CA ARG A 60 3.01 -21.25 7.18
C ARG A 60 3.09 -19.73 7.05
N ARG A 61 4.33 -19.20 7.08
CA ARG A 61 4.64 -17.77 6.83
C ARG A 61 4.02 -17.20 5.53
N LYS A 62 3.82 -18.02 4.49
CA LYS A 62 3.15 -17.60 3.25
C LYS A 62 1.70 -17.13 3.48
N HIS A 63 0.98 -17.75 4.43
CA HIS A 63 -0.38 -17.33 4.78
C HIS A 63 -0.35 -15.95 5.47
N CYS A 64 0.61 -15.72 6.36
CA CYS A 64 0.80 -14.42 7.00
C CYS A 64 1.21 -13.32 6.00
N LEU A 65 1.96 -13.66 4.95
CA LEU A 65 2.25 -12.71 3.86
C LEU A 65 0.96 -12.31 3.12
N ALA A 66 0.11 -13.29 2.80
CA ALA A 66 -1.17 -13.02 2.15
C ALA A 66 -2.12 -12.18 3.03
N VAL A 67 -2.13 -12.40 4.36
CA VAL A 67 -2.88 -11.57 5.31
C VAL A 67 -2.39 -10.12 5.27
N VAL A 68 -1.09 -9.90 5.48
CA VAL A 68 -0.52 -8.56 5.54
C VAL A 68 -0.73 -7.80 4.23
N ALA A 69 -0.58 -8.47 3.08
CA ALA A 69 -0.86 -7.87 1.77
C ALA A 69 -2.31 -7.36 1.68
N ARG A 70 -3.28 -8.19 2.09
CA ARG A 70 -4.72 -7.84 2.07
C ARG A 70 -5.08 -6.71 3.02
N GLU A 71 -4.53 -6.72 4.23
CA GLU A 71 -4.73 -5.64 5.19
C GLU A 71 -4.15 -4.31 4.70
N CYS A 72 -3.09 -4.35 3.88
CA CYS A 72 -2.54 -3.15 3.23
C CYS A 72 -3.32 -2.75 1.97
N GLY A 73 -4.39 -3.46 1.59
CA GLY A 73 -5.21 -3.13 0.42
C GLY A 73 -4.76 -3.78 -0.89
N PHE A 74 -3.88 -4.77 -0.86
CA PHE A 74 -3.51 -5.55 -2.05
C PHE A 74 -4.36 -6.82 -2.17
N PRO A 75 -4.80 -7.23 -3.38
CA PRO A 75 -5.58 -8.47 -3.57
C PRO A 75 -4.84 -9.76 -3.15
N SER A 76 -3.52 -9.79 -3.37
CA SER A 76 -2.65 -10.93 -3.05
C SER A 76 -1.22 -10.47 -2.73
N TRP A 77 -0.39 -11.40 -2.24
CA TRP A 77 1.03 -11.14 -2.00
C TRP A 77 1.80 -10.90 -3.31
N GLU A 78 1.51 -11.67 -4.36
CA GLU A 78 2.14 -11.53 -5.69
C GLU A 78 1.83 -10.15 -6.28
N HIS A 79 0.59 -9.69 -6.10
CA HIS A 79 0.18 -8.36 -6.49
C HIS A 79 0.94 -7.27 -5.73
N ALA A 80 0.99 -7.38 -4.40
CA ALA A 80 1.77 -6.47 -3.55
C ALA A 80 3.24 -6.44 -3.97
N LEU A 81 3.85 -7.60 -4.23
CA LEU A 81 5.24 -7.69 -4.65
C LEU A 81 5.48 -6.95 -5.97
N ARG A 82 4.63 -7.13 -6.98
CA ARG A 82 4.73 -6.41 -8.25
C ARG A 82 4.63 -4.90 -8.05
N ALA A 83 3.59 -4.45 -7.33
CA ALA A 83 3.35 -3.02 -7.10
C ALA A 83 4.50 -2.34 -6.35
N LEU A 84 4.93 -2.95 -5.25
CA LEU A 84 5.97 -2.42 -4.37
C LEU A 84 7.38 -2.52 -4.98
N SER A 85 7.60 -3.45 -5.90
CA SER A 85 8.89 -3.58 -6.63
C SER A 85 8.96 -2.70 -7.87
N GLY A 86 7.92 -1.91 -8.15
CA GLY A 86 7.98 -0.91 -9.20
C GLY A 86 7.37 -1.29 -10.55
N ASP A 87 6.63 -2.40 -10.63
CA ASP A 87 5.91 -2.74 -11.86
C ASP A 87 4.85 -1.67 -12.17
N VAL A 88 4.91 -1.10 -13.38
CA VAL A 88 4.02 -0.04 -13.86
C VAL A 88 2.88 -0.58 -14.75
N GLU A 89 2.95 -1.84 -15.16
CA GLU A 89 1.99 -2.51 -16.04
C GLU A 89 0.91 -3.27 -15.25
N ILE A 90 0.64 -2.83 -14.01
CA ILE A 90 -0.36 -3.45 -13.16
C ILE A 90 -1.73 -2.86 -13.48
N PHE A 91 -2.65 -3.72 -13.89
CA PHE A 91 -4.01 -3.32 -14.28
C PHE A 91 -4.92 -2.92 -13.09
N GLU A 92 -4.64 -3.42 -11.89
CA GLU A 92 -5.42 -3.18 -10.68
C GLU A 92 -4.47 -2.60 -9.62
N HIS A 93 -4.74 -1.43 -9.04
CA HIS A 93 -3.80 -0.76 -8.14
C HIS A 93 -4.06 -1.04 -6.65
N GLY A 94 -5.10 -1.82 -6.34
CA GLY A 94 -5.52 -2.09 -4.96
C GLY A 94 -6.07 -0.83 -4.28
N THR A 95 -6.00 -0.79 -2.95
CA THR A 95 -6.61 0.29 -2.14
C THR A 95 -5.63 0.98 -1.18
N LEU A 96 -4.33 0.65 -1.23
CA LEU A 96 -3.33 1.17 -0.28
C LEU A 96 -3.27 2.71 -0.24
N LEU A 97 -3.44 3.33 -1.40
CA LEU A 97 -3.32 4.78 -1.63
C LEU A 97 -4.66 5.50 -1.63
N TYR A 98 -5.67 4.89 -1.01
CA TYR A 98 -6.97 5.50 -0.84
C TYR A 98 -7.34 5.57 0.63
N SER A 99 -7.92 6.69 1.02
CA SER A 99 -8.50 6.94 2.35
C SER A 99 -9.88 7.57 2.16
N SER A 100 -10.82 7.27 3.05
CA SER A 100 -12.16 7.87 3.05
C SER A 100 -12.16 9.26 3.71
N SER A 101 -11.20 10.12 3.35
CA SER A 101 -10.89 11.35 4.10
C SER A 101 -11.84 12.53 3.85
N GLY A 102 -12.98 12.31 3.17
CA GLY A 102 -13.93 13.37 2.82
C GLY A 102 -13.39 14.41 1.83
N VAL A 103 -12.17 14.21 1.29
CA VAL A 103 -11.58 15.08 0.27
C VAL A 103 -12.22 14.80 -1.08
N LEU A 104 -12.59 15.86 -1.80
CA LEU A 104 -13.14 15.75 -3.14
C LEU A 104 -12.02 15.39 -4.13
N ASN A 105 -12.17 14.25 -4.79
CA ASN A 105 -11.28 13.76 -5.84
C ASN A 105 -12.01 13.81 -7.18
N HIS A 106 -11.31 14.15 -8.27
CA HIS A 106 -11.86 14.06 -9.62
C HIS A 106 -11.55 12.68 -10.19
N TRP A 107 -12.59 11.88 -10.45
CA TRP A 107 -12.49 10.47 -10.82
C TRP A 107 -12.61 10.23 -12.32
N PHE A 108 -11.88 9.24 -12.81
CA PHE A 108 -11.81 8.85 -14.21
C PHE A 108 -11.66 7.32 -14.32
N THR A 109 -12.29 6.73 -15.34
CA THR A 109 -12.10 5.30 -15.68
C THR A 109 -11.01 5.09 -16.74
N SER A 110 -10.57 6.17 -17.39
CA SER A 110 -9.53 6.18 -18.41
C SER A 110 -8.27 6.88 -17.91
N TYR A 111 -7.11 6.23 -18.07
CA TYR A 111 -5.82 6.84 -17.76
C TYR A 111 -5.57 8.09 -18.62
N ALA A 112 -5.97 8.07 -19.90
CA ALA A 112 -5.73 9.18 -20.81
C ALA A 112 -6.49 10.45 -20.36
N GLU A 113 -7.75 10.30 -19.95
CA GLU A 113 -8.56 11.39 -19.42
C GLU A 113 -8.01 11.91 -18.08
N ALA A 114 -7.67 10.99 -17.17
CA ALA A 114 -7.08 11.35 -15.88
C ALA A 114 -5.76 12.11 -16.03
N HIS A 115 -4.92 11.68 -16.97
CA HIS A 115 -3.65 12.33 -17.26
C HIS A 115 -3.85 13.72 -17.87
N ALA A 116 -4.82 13.89 -18.77
CA ALA A 116 -5.14 15.21 -19.33
C ALA A 116 -5.65 16.19 -18.25
N ALA A 117 -6.56 15.73 -17.38
CA ALA A 117 -7.08 16.52 -16.27
C ALA A 117 -6.01 16.85 -15.23
N TRP A 118 -5.12 15.89 -14.96
CA TRP A 118 -3.96 16.11 -14.09
C TRP A 118 -3.00 17.15 -14.66
N ALA A 119 -2.67 17.05 -15.95
CA ALA A 119 -1.78 18.00 -16.63
C ALA A 119 -2.38 19.42 -16.69
N ASP A 120 -3.71 19.54 -16.77
CA ASP A 120 -4.42 20.81 -16.64
C ASP A 120 -4.31 21.37 -15.22
N ALA A 121 -4.71 20.59 -14.20
CA ALA A 121 -4.63 20.99 -12.79
C ALA A 121 -3.20 21.36 -12.35
N ARG A 122 -2.18 20.71 -12.94
CA ARG A 122 -0.76 21.04 -12.68
C ARG A 122 -0.35 22.43 -13.15
N ARG A 123 -1.07 23.05 -14.10
CA ARG A 123 -0.82 24.44 -14.51
C ARG A 123 -1.26 25.44 -13.44
N ASP A 124 -2.31 25.10 -12.71
CA ASP A 124 -2.91 25.97 -11.70
C ASP A 124 -2.30 25.77 -10.30
N GLY A 125 -1.61 24.64 -10.07
CA GLY A 125 -0.94 24.38 -8.80
C GLY A 125 -0.42 22.95 -8.63
N VAL A 126 -0.26 22.54 -7.36
CA VAL A 126 0.15 21.18 -7.00
C VAL A 126 -1.03 20.23 -7.15
N ALA A 127 -0.88 19.22 -8.00
CA ALA A 127 -1.87 18.17 -8.24
C ALA A 127 -1.20 16.82 -8.41
N TYR A 128 -1.84 15.78 -7.89
CA TYR A 128 -1.33 14.41 -7.90
C TYR A 128 -2.27 13.52 -8.71
N LEU A 129 -1.71 12.64 -9.52
CA LEU A 129 -2.46 11.58 -10.20
C LEU A 129 -2.25 10.25 -9.47
N PHE A 130 -3.33 9.70 -8.95
CA PHE A 130 -3.37 8.40 -8.27
C PHE A 130 -4.25 7.41 -9.03
N ALA A 131 -4.18 6.15 -8.60
CA ALA A 131 -5.10 5.11 -8.99
C ALA A 131 -5.70 4.41 -7.77
N TYR A 132 -6.93 3.95 -7.93
CA TYR A 132 -7.65 3.15 -6.95
C TYR A 132 -8.38 2.05 -7.72
N LYS A 133 -8.06 0.80 -7.38
CA LYS A 133 -8.53 -0.35 -8.14
C LYS A 133 -8.20 -0.21 -9.63
N ARG A 134 -9.20 -0.04 -10.50
CA ARG A 134 -9.04 0.15 -11.95
C ARG A 134 -9.29 1.58 -12.40
N ASP A 135 -9.64 2.45 -11.46
CA ASP A 135 -9.96 3.84 -11.70
C ASP A 135 -8.77 4.72 -11.34
N TYR A 136 -8.82 5.95 -11.85
CA TYR A 136 -7.82 6.97 -11.67
C TYR A 136 -8.47 8.19 -11.05
N PHE A 137 -7.70 8.95 -10.29
CA PHE A 137 -8.21 10.21 -9.77
C PHE A 137 -7.13 11.25 -9.60
N VAL A 138 -7.54 12.50 -9.80
CA VAL A 138 -6.72 13.70 -9.59
C VAL A 138 -7.11 14.34 -8.26
N THR A 139 -6.11 14.73 -7.48
CA THR A 139 -6.31 15.28 -6.15
C THR A 139 -5.22 16.28 -5.77
N GLY A 140 -5.40 16.96 -4.64
CA GLY A 140 -4.50 17.99 -4.12
C GLY A 140 -3.78 17.56 -2.83
N VAL A 141 -3.09 18.54 -2.23
CA VAL A 141 -2.27 18.41 -1.01
C VAL A 141 -3.03 17.75 0.14
N ALA A 142 -4.28 18.19 0.41
CA ALA A 142 -5.09 17.68 1.53
C ALA A 142 -5.33 16.16 1.48
N PHE A 143 -5.37 15.55 0.29
CA PHE A 143 -5.49 14.10 0.19
C PHE A 143 -4.17 13.39 0.50
N VAL A 144 -3.03 13.94 0.09
CA VAL A 144 -1.71 13.38 0.42
C VAL A 144 -1.49 13.39 1.93
N GLU A 145 -1.87 14.49 2.59
CA GLU A 145 -1.85 14.60 4.06
C GLU A 145 -2.76 13.56 4.72
N SER A 146 -3.95 13.32 4.15
CA SER A 146 -4.88 12.31 4.68
C SER A 146 -4.38 10.86 4.52
N LEU A 147 -3.43 10.62 3.61
CA LEU A 147 -2.69 9.36 3.53
C LEU A 147 -1.58 9.26 4.60
N GLY A 148 -1.37 10.30 5.40
CA GLY A 148 -0.25 10.41 6.35
C GLY A 148 1.09 10.56 5.66
N LEU A 149 1.10 11.09 4.43
CA LEU A 149 2.29 11.38 3.65
C LEU A 149 2.56 12.88 3.68
N ASP A 150 3.84 13.25 3.63
CA ASP A 150 4.28 14.64 3.51
C ASP A 150 4.08 15.11 2.05
N PRO A 151 3.28 16.15 1.78
CA PRO A 151 3.11 16.71 0.44
C PRO A 151 4.37 17.37 -0.13
N ASP A 152 5.28 17.84 0.74
CA ASP A 152 6.53 18.49 0.34
C ASP A 152 7.69 17.50 0.17
N ASP A 153 7.40 16.19 0.29
CA ASP A 153 8.38 15.13 0.09
C ASP A 153 9.00 15.22 -1.32
N PRO A 154 10.34 15.33 -1.44
CA PRO A 154 11.00 15.47 -2.74
C PRO A 154 10.77 14.27 -3.66
N ASP A 155 10.36 13.13 -3.11
CA ASP A 155 9.96 11.98 -3.92
C ASP A 155 8.77 12.30 -4.82
N TRP A 156 7.81 13.15 -4.41
CA TRP A 156 6.69 13.55 -5.28
C TRP A 156 7.15 14.26 -6.54
N GLN A 157 8.12 15.17 -6.42
CA GLN A 157 8.74 15.82 -7.57
C GLN A 157 9.50 14.82 -8.44
N ALA A 158 10.22 13.87 -7.82
CA ALA A 158 10.94 12.83 -8.56
C ALA A 158 10.00 11.86 -9.32
N LEU A 159 8.79 11.62 -8.82
CA LEU A 159 7.73 10.89 -9.55
C LEU A 159 7.19 11.68 -10.73
N GLY A 160 7.38 13.00 -10.73
CA GLY A 160 6.65 13.92 -11.60
C GLY A 160 5.18 14.02 -11.19
N TRP A 161 4.84 13.88 -9.90
CA TRP A 161 3.48 13.92 -9.34
C TRP A 161 2.47 12.91 -9.96
N ASN A 162 2.96 11.96 -10.75
CA ASN A 162 2.17 10.91 -11.37
C ASN A 162 2.52 9.56 -10.73
N TRP A 163 1.64 9.06 -9.87
CA TRP A 163 1.85 7.77 -9.20
C TRP A 163 1.74 6.58 -10.17
N VAL A 164 0.84 6.71 -11.14
CA VAL A 164 0.43 5.62 -12.04
C VAL A 164 1.59 5.28 -12.99
N LYS A 165 2.15 6.30 -13.63
CA LYS A 165 3.34 6.20 -14.49
C LYS A 165 4.45 7.12 -13.95
N PRO A 166 5.18 6.68 -12.90
CA PRO A 166 6.17 7.50 -12.23
C PRO A 166 7.41 7.70 -13.10
N ALA A 167 7.98 8.91 -13.07
CA ALA A 167 9.28 9.18 -13.70
C ALA A 167 10.46 8.51 -12.95
N ASN A 168 10.27 8.17 -11.66
CA ASN A 168 11.27 7.53 -10.82
C ASN A 168 10.62 6.42 -9.97
N VAL A 169 10.99 5.17 -10.25
CA VAL A 169 10.40 3.98 -9.62
C VAL A 169 10.86 3.83 -8.17
N GLU A 170 12.12 4.19 -7.86
CA GLU A 170 12.68 4.12 -6.52
C GLU A 170 12.03 5.14 -5.57
N ALA A 171 11.71 6.32 -6.07
CA ALA A 171 10.95 7.33 -5.33
C ALA A 171 9.53 6.82 -5.02
N ARG A 172 8.90 6.11 -5.97
CA ARG A 172 7.58 5.50 -5.72
C ARG A 172 7.67 4.43 -4.64
N ALA A 173 8.74 3.63 -4.64
CA ALA A 173 8.98 2.62 -3.60
C ALA A 173 9.18 3.25 -2.20
N ARG A 174 9.89 4.39 -2.11
CA ARG A 174 10.06 5.12 -0.84
C ARG A 174 8.74 5.69 -0.32
N LEU A 175 7.90 6.27 -1.18
CA LEU A 175 6.57 6.74 -0.79
C LEU A 175 5.64 5.60 -0.38
N PHE A 176 5.72 4.44 -1.04
CA PHE A 176 5.04 3.23 -0.58
C PHE A 176 5.49 2.84 0.83
N TYR A 177 6.80 2.83 1.09
CA TYR A 177 7.35 2.53 2.41
C TYR A 177 6.83 3.50 3.47
N LYS A 178 6.86 4.81 3.21
CA LYS A 178 6.32 5.86 4.09
C LYS A 178 4.82 5.65 4.37
N ARG A 179 4.02 5.33 3.34
CA ARG A 179 2.59 5.04 3.48
C ARG A 179 2.34 3.82 4.37
N LEU A 180 3.13 2.76 4.19
CA LEU A 180 3.01 1.56 5.01
C LEU A 180 3.30 1.87 6.49
N LEU A 181 4.27 2.73 6.78
CA LEU A 181 4.55 3.18 8.15
C LEU A 181 3.40 4.03 8.71
N ALA A 182 2.82 4.94 7.93
CA ALA A 182 1.69 5.76 8.35
C ALA A 182 0.47 4.91 8.76
N ILE A 183 0.14 3.86 8.00
CA ILE A 183 -0.97 2.94 8.33
C ILE A 183 -0.71 2.20 9.65
N ARG A 184 0.55 1.88 9.96
CA ARG A 184 0.90 1.22 11.22
C ARG A 184 0.68 2.14 12.42
N ALA A 185 0.99 3.44 12.29
CA ALA A 185 0.78 4.40 13.37
C ALA A 185 -0.71 4.55 13.72
N VAL A 186 -1.59 4.58 12.71
CA VAL A 186 -3.04 4.68 12.90
C VAL A 186 -3.63 3.41 13.53
N ALA A 187 -3.14 2.22 13.17
CA ALA A 187 -3.63 0.97 13.76
C ALA A 187 -3.18 0.73 15.22
N ALA A 188 -2.25 1.54 15.73
CA ALA A 188 -1.73 1.45 17.10
C ALA A 188 -2.29 2.55 18.03
N ALA A 189 -3.07 3.51 17.48
CA ALA A 189 -3.77 4.57 18.20
C ALA A 189 -5.23 4.16 18.47
#